data_AF-A0A951DIW9-F1
#
_entry.id   AF-A0A951DIW9-F1
#
_cell.length_a   1.000
_cell.length_b   1.000
_cell.length_c   1.000
_cell.angle_alpha   90.00
_cell.angle_beta   90.00
_cell.angle_gamma   90.00
#
_symmetry.space_group_name_H-M   'P 1'
#
loop_
_entity.id
_entity.type
_entity.pdbx_description
1 polymer ?
#
loop_
_entity_poly.entity_id
_entity_poly.type
_entity_poly.pdbx_seq_one_letter_code
_entity_poly.pdbx_strand_id
1 'polypeptide(L)'
;MQGHELHHPTDFFEYIRLEDNSLPAASRDRIDVALLDMNHSWPNVGHDALVRVVLDAAESLQDELRAIGAKVRVLSFDVRQRELIPESPNGRFRLYVGTGGPGHLDPRQNDGVAEWSQGITETTSWEAPLFRLFDDILGYERAALFAVCHSFGLVCRWSGVAQPQLRAEKSSGMPVNRLSREALRHPWFEQFARALPDGQHFRVIDNRLFDLVLESEGKSLPIAFEAAGSPALTMIELARDAGGAMPRFLGVNHHPEIIDREHIMRVLDEKRDHGEVSDQWYRERADTMRDLFHGENERQSRLTSHYTLLEPLRHQLARIVEERR
;
A
#
# COMPACT_ATOMS: atom_id res chain seq x y z
N MET A 1 7.66 -2.89 23.62
CA MET A 1 7.39 -1.45 23.38
C MET A 1 5.91 -1.23 23.56
N GLN A 2 5.49 -0.23 24.33
CA GLN A 2 4.08 0.19 24.37
C GLN A 2 3.78 0.80 23.00
N GLY A 3 2.92 0.18 22.19
CA GLY A 3 2.59 0.67 20.87
C GLY A 3 1.79 1.97 20.97
N HIS A 4 2.16 2.99 20.19
CA HIS A 4 1.36 4.21 20.05
C HIS A 4 0.01 3.91 19.36
N GLU A 5 -1.08 4.53 19.78
CA GLU A 5 -2.40 4.40 19.15
C GLU A 5 -2.53 5.37 17.96
N LEU A 6 -3.15 4.92 16.85
CA LEU A 6 -3.22 5.68 15.59
C LEU A 6 -3.98 7.02 15.71
N HIS A 7 -4.99 7.07 16.58
CA HIS A 7 -5.88 8.22 16.73
C HIS A 7 -5.42 9.22 17.80
N HIS A 8 -4.29 8.96 18.46
CA HIS A 8 -3.69 9.86 19.43
C HIS A 8 -2.45 10.55 18.84
N PRO A 9 -2.50 11.87 18.60
CA PRO A 9 -1.35 12.60 18.10
C PRO A 9 -0.15 12.46 19.03
N THR A 10 1.02 12.18 18.46
CA THR A 10 2.29 12.17 19.21
C THR A 10 3.07 13.45 18.93
N ASP A 11 4.23 13.59 19.57
CA ASP A 11 5.15 14.69 19.30
C ASP A 11 5.88 14.56 17.95
N PHE A 12 5.76 13.42 17.25
CA PHE A 12 6.39 13.17 15.94
C PHE A 12 5.43 12.70 14.84
N PHE A 13 4.18 12.36 15.17
CA PHE A 13 3.20 11.80 14.22
C PHE A 13 1.78 12.33 14.45
N GLU A 14 1.05 12.55 13.34
CA GLU A 14 -0.38 12.83 13.34
C GLU A 14 -1.07 12.14 12.15
N TYR A 15 -2.30 11.67 12.34
CA TYR A 15 -3.13 11.07 11.30
C TYR A 15 -4.48 11.77 11.24
N ILE A 16 -4.90 12.14 10.03
CA ILE A 16 -6.17 12.82 9.76
C ILE A 16 -6.85 12.15 8.57
N ARG A 17 -8.10 11.72 8.76
CA ARG A 17 -9.00 11.35 7.66
C ARG A 17 -9.78 12.57 7.22
N LEU A 18 -9.75 12.89 5.93
CA LEU A 18 -10.43 14.07 5.41
C LEU A 18 -11.92 13.79 5.23
N GLU A 19 -12.75 14.66 5.82
CA GLU A 19 -14.19 14.55 5.70
C GLU A 19 -14.76 15.17 4.42
N ASP A 20 -14.03 16.12 3.87
CA ASP A 20 -14.35 16.89 2.68
C ASP A 20 -13.05 17.47 2.08
N ASN A 21 -13.18 18.45 1.17
CA ASN A 21 -12.04 19.16 0.59
C ASN A 21 -11.34 20.15 1.54
N SER A 22 -11.71 20.21 2.83
CA SER A 22 -11.06 21.06 3.83
C SER A 22 -9.71 20.47 4.25
N LEU A 23 -8.72 20.66 3.39
CA LEU A 23 -7.36 20.26 3.65
C LEU A 23 -6.79 21.10 4.83
N PRO A 24 -6.27 20.48 5.90
CA PRO A 24 -5.57 21.22 6.95
C PRO A 24 -4.44 22.03 6.35
N ALA A 25 -4.22 23.26 6.83
CA ALA A 25 -3.20 24.14 6.23
C ALA A 25 -1.82 23.45 6.16
N ALA A 26 -1.13 23.65 5.03
CA ALA A 26 0.25 23.25 4.89
C ALA A 26 1.10 23.95 5.97
N SER A 27 2.01 23.21 6.60
CA SER A 27 2.87 23.77 7.64
C SER A 27 4.31 23.30 7.45
N ARG A 28 5.25 24.18 7.76
CA ARG A 28 6.69 23.90 7.59
C ARG A 28 7.20 22.84 8.57
N ASP A 29 6.56 22.72 9.73
CA ASP A 29 6.82 21.69 10.74
C ASP A 29 6.08 20.37 10.46
N ARG A 30 5.52 20.20 9.25
CA ARG A 30 4.84 18.96 8.83
C ARG A 30 5.44 18.38 7.57
N ILE A 31 5.76 17.10 7.62
CA ILE A 31 6.06 16.25 6.47
C ILE A 31 4.77 15.52 6.14
N ASP A 32 4.09 15.96 5.07
CA ASP A 32 2.81 15.42 4.70
C ASP A 32 2.94 14.20 3.78
N VAL A 33 2.28 13.12 4.19
CA VAL A 33 2.13 11.88 3.45
C VAL A 33 0.68 11.76 3.00
N ALA A 34 0.46 11.59 1.71
CA ALA A 34 -0.88 11.38 1.16
C ALA A 34 -1.20 9.89 1.16
N LEU A 35 -2.27 9.50 1.85
CA LEU A 35 -2.84 8.17 1.79
C LEU A 35 -4.06 8.20 0.87
N LEU A 36 -4.01 7.46 -0.23
CA LEU A 36 -5.11 7.31 -1.19
C LEU A 36 -6.01 6.17 -0.69
N ASP A 37 -7.11 6.54 -0.02
CA ASP A 37 -8.09 5.59 0.50
C ASP A 37 -9.02 5.14 -0.63
N MET A 38 -8.84 3.88 -1.04
CA MET A 38 -9.61 3.23 -2.10
C MET A 38 -10.77 2.36 -1.55
N ASN A 39 -11.05 2.42 -0.25
CA ASN A 39 -11.99 1.49 0.38
C ASN A 39 -13.46 1.78 0.11
N HIS A 40 -13.80 2.99 -0.35
CA HIS A 40 -15.19 3.34 -0.65
C HIS A 40 -16.12 3.10 0.57
N SER A 41 -15.67 3.54 1.75
CA SER A 41 -16.30 3.32 3.07
C SER A 41 -16.54 1.87 3.51
N TRP A 42 -15.94 0.88 2.84
CA TRP A 42 -15.96 -0.49 3.36
C TRP A 42 -15.07 -0.65 4.61
N PRO A 43 -15.51 -1.41 5.63
CA PRO A 43 -14.66 -1.77 6.75
C PRO A 43 -13.39 -2.49 6.26
N ASN A 44 -12.23 -1.85 6.42
CA ASN A 44 -10.95 -2.38 5.99
C ASN A 44 -9.90 -2.28 7.09
N VAL A 45 -9.13 -3.36 7.27
CA VAL A 45 -7.95 -3.39 8.14
C VAL A 45 -6.70 -2.82 7.45
N GLY A 46 -6.61 -2.98 6.12
CA GLY A 46 -5.45 -2.58 5.33
C GLY A 46 -5.18 -1.08 5.35
N HIS A 47 -6.22 -0.25 5.46
CA HIS A 47 -6.05 1.20 5.60
C HIS A 47 -5.26 1.55 6.86
N ASP A 48 -5.73 1.12 8.03
CA ASP A 48 -5.11 1.44 9.30
C ASP A 48 -3.75 0.75 9.45
N ALA A 49 -3.60 -0.45 8.90
CA ALA A 49 -2.32 -1.12 8.79
C ALA A 49 -1.31 -0.29 7.97
N LEU A 50 -1.72 0.38 6.88
CA LEU A 50 -0.85 1.27 6.13
C LEU A 50 -0.51 2.56 6.89
N VAL A 51 -1.48 3.18 7.58
CA VAL A 51 -1.20 4.31 8.48
C VAL A 51 -0.17 3.90 9.53
N ARG A 52 -0.31 2.68 10.09
CA ARG A 52 0.61 2.13 11.08
C ARG A 52 2.00 1.91 10.52
N VAL A 53 2.13 1.42 9.29
CA VAL A 53 3.43 1.31 8.63
C VAL A 53 4.12 2.68 8.51
N VAL A 54 3.38 3.75 8.21
CA VAL A 54 3.96 5.11 8.18
C VAL A 54 4.34 5.58 9.59
N LEU A 55 3.51 5.31 10.59
CA LEU A 55 3.81 5.61 12.00
C LEU A 55 5.10 4.92 12.46
N ASP A 56 5.24 3.62 12.20
CA ASP A 56 6.42 2.85 12.58
C ASP A 56 7.69 3.35 11.83
N ALA A 57 7.54 3.79 10.57
CA ALA A 57 8.62 4.43 9.84
C ALA A 57 9.00 5.81 10.44
N ALA A 58 8.02 6.61 10.86
CA ALA A 58 8.25 7.88 11.54
C ALA A 58 8.87 7.69 12.93
N GLU A 59 8.46 6.66 13.67
CA GLU A 59 9.02 6.30 14.99
C GLU A 59 10.51 5.96 14.88
N SER A 60 10.92 5.26 13.81
CA SER A 60 12.34 5.00 13.54
C SER A 60 13.19 6.24 13.24
N LEU A 61 12.55 7.40 13.05
CA LEU A 61 13.17 8.70 12.76
C LEU A 61 12.81 9.76 13.82
N GLN A 62 12.34 9.32 15.00
CA GLN A 62 11.75 10.21 16.00
C GLN A 62 12.74 11.27 16.51
N ASP A 63 14.00 10.89 16.74
CA ASP A 63 15.02 11.81 17.24
C ASP A 63 15.39 12.85 16.17
N GLU A 64 15.44 12.44 14.90
CA GLU A 64 15.66 13.31 13.76
C GLU A 64 14.53 14.30 13.56
N LEU A 65 13.28 13.83 13.62
CA LEU A 65 12.08 14.65 13.52
C LEU A 65 12.04 15.70 14.63
N ARG A 66 12.34 15.29 15.87
CA ARG A 66 12.45 16.20 17.03
C ARG A 66 13.54 17.25 16.82
N ALA A 67 14.71 16.85 16.33
CA ALA A 67 15.85 17.74 16.12
C ALA A 67 15.54 18.87 15.12
N ILE A 68 14.75 18.59 14.08
CA ILE A 68 14.32 19.60 13.09
C ILE A 68 12.97 20.26 13.45
N GLY A 69 12.37 19.91 14.58
CA GLY A 69 11.08 20.41 15.01
C GLY A 69 9.93 20.07 14.05
N ALA A 70 9.99 18.91 13.39
CA ALA A 70 8.98 18.47 12.42
C ALA A 70 8.22 17.24 12.92
N LYS A 71 7.05 17.01 12.33
CA LYS A 71 6.25 15.79 12.50
C LYS A 71 5.85 15.20 11.15
N VAL A 72 5.65 13.90 11.10
CA VAL A 72 5.00 13.25 9.96
C VAL A 72 3.49 13.37 10.14
N ARG A 73 2.80 13.86 9.12
CA ARG A 73 1.34 13.90 9.06
C ARG A 73 0.84 13.01 7.93
N VAL A 74 0.03 12.02 8.26
CA VAL A 74 -0.71 11.25 7.25
C VAL A 74 -2.07 11.91 7.03
N LEU A 75 -2.35 12.26 5.78
CA LEU A 75 -3.65 12.74 5.33
C LEU A 75 -4.31 11.67 4.45
N SER A 76 -5.44 11.13 4.89
CA SER A 76 -6.20 10.14 4.15
C SER A 76 -7.28 10.81 3.29
N PHE A 77 -7.19 10.57 1.98
CA PHE A 77 -8.07 11.10 0.94
C PHE A 77 -8.98 9.97 0.46
N ASP A 78 -10.28 10.07 0.73
CA ASP A 78 -11.27 9.15 0.16
C ASP A 78 -11.44 9.46 -1.34
N VAL A 79 -10.69 8.70 -2.15
CA VAL A 79 -10.55 8.93 -3.58
C VAL A 79 -11.83 8.61 -4.32
N ARG A 80 -12.53 7.56 -3.91
CA ARG A 80 -13.59 6.96 -4.73
C ARG A 80 -14.98 7.44 -4.38
N GLN A 81 -15.28 7.54 -3.08
CA GLN A 81 -16.61 7.95 -2.64
C GLN A 81 -16.73 9.47 -2.53
N ARG A 82 -15.66 10.14 -2.09
CA ARG A 82 -15.65 11.61 -1.91
C ARG A 82 -14.89 12.36 -2.98
N GLU A 83 -14.28 11.64 -3.93
CA GLU A 83 -13.55 12.22 -5.06
C GLU A 83 -12.39 13.14 -4.59
N LEU A 84 -11.81 12.84 -3.42
CA LEU A 84 -10.71 13.60 -2.84
C LEU A 84 -9.39 13.09 -3.44
N ILE A 85 -8.70 13.96 -4.17
CA ILE A 85 -7.39 13.67 -4.76
C ILE A 85 -6.38 14.64 -4.17
N PRO A 86 -5.24 14.17 -3.62
CA PRO A 86 -4.21 15.07 -3.11
C PRO A 86 -3.59 15.90 -4.23
N GLU A 87 -2.95 17.00 -3.83
CA GLU A 87 -2.17 17.83 -4.75
C GLU A 87 -1.00 17.03 -5.37
N SER A 88 -0.64 17.39 -6.60
CA SER A 88 0.53 16.88 -7.32
C SER A 88 1.84 17.18 -6.56
N PRO A 89 2.92 16.41 -6.80
CA PRO A 89 4.13 16.46 -5.99
C PRO A 89 4.98 17.74 -6.09
N ASN A 90 4.63 18.63 -7.02
CA ASN A 90 5.16 19.99 -7.08
C ASN A 90 4.52 20.93 -6.06
N GLY A 91 3.52 20.47 -5.32
CA GLY A 91 2.89 21.16 -4.20
C GLY A 91 3.43 20.65 -2.85
N ARG A 92 2.52 20.16 -2.02
CA ARG A 92 2.78 19.81 -0.62
C ARG A 92 3.34 18.40 -0.39
N PHE A 93 2.92 17.44 -1.19
CA PHE A 93 3.16 16.02 -0.94
C PHE A 93 4.37 15.51 -1.72
N ARG A 94 5.08 14.54 -1.15
CA ARG A 94 6.19 13.85 -1.82
C ARG A 94 6.19 12.34 -1.58
N LEU A 95 5.39 11.87 -0.64
CA LEU A 95 5.20 10.46 -0.37
C LEU A 95 3.71 10.17 -0.44
N TYR A 96 3.36 9.24 -1.31
CA TYR A 96 2.01 8.78 -1.56
C TYR A 96 1.94 7.29 -1.26
N VAL A 97 0.86 6.87 -0.62
CA VAL A 97 0.60 5.46 -0.30
C VAL A 97 -0.82 5.17 -0.74
N GLY A 98 -1.03 4.14 -1.54
CA GLY A 98 -2.36 3.74 -2.02
C GLY A 98 -2.83 2.47 -1.35
N THR A 99 -4.06 2.47 -0.84
CA THR A 99 -4.63 1.29 -0.17
C THR A 99 -5.21 0.27 -1.16
N GLY A 100 -5.48 -0.93 -0.65
CA GLY A 100 -6.46 -1.82 -1.28
C GLY A 100 -7.88 -1.26 -1.22
N GLY A 101 -8.82 -1.97 -1.85
CA GLY A 101 -10.21 -1.55 -1.97
C GLY A 101 -11.06 -2.60 -2.70
N PRO A 102 -12.38 -2.62 -2.49
CA PRO A 102 -13.29 -3.57 -3.13
C PRO A 102 -13.68 -3.15 -4.56
N GLY A 103 -14.25 -4.09 -5.32
CA GLY A 103 -14.84 -3.86 -6.63
C GLY A 103 -13.85 -4.00 -7.79
N HIS A 104 -14.35 -3.79 -9.01
CA HIS A 104 -13.59 -3.81 -10.24
C HIS A 104 -12.67 -2.57 -10.36
N LEU A 105 -11.56 -2.70 -11.09
CA LEU A 105 -10.59 -1.61 -11.34
C LEU A 105 -11.05 -0.57 -12.38
N ASP A 106 -12.12 -0.89 -13.10
CA ASP A 106 -12.81 0.02 -14.00
C ASP A 106 -14.12 0.43 -13.32
N PRO A 107 -14.24 1.70 -12.86
CA PRO A 107 -15.43 2.15 -12.15
C PRO A 107 -16.72 1.97 -12.96
N ARG A 108 -16.63 1.92 -14.29
CA ARG A 108 -17.79 1.67 -15.18
C ARG A 108 -18.39 0.28 -14.99
N GLN A 109 -17.64 -0.67 -14.43
CA GLN A 109 -18.09 -2.04 -14.15
C GLN A 109 -18.59 -2.23 -12.72
N ASN A 110 -18.51 -1.19 -11.88
CA ASN A 110 -19.01 -1.22 -10.51
C ASN A 110 -20.48 -0.80 -10.46
N ASP A 111 -21.35 -1.78 -10.74
CA ASP A 111 -22.80 -1.62 -10.87
C ASP A 111 -23.59 -1.86 -9.57
N GLY A 112 -22.92 -2.23 -8.48
CA GLY A 112 -23.52 -2.59 -7.19
C GLY A 112 -24.23 -3.95 -7.14
N VAL A 113 -24.32 -4.68 -8.26
CA VAL A 113 -25.13 -5.90 -8.38
C VAL A 113 -24.28 -7.12 -8.75
N ALA A 114 -23.38 -6.99 -9.73
CA ALA A 114 -22.51 -8.08 -10.14
C ALA A 114 -21.61 -8.51 -8.97
N GLU A 115 -21.33 -9.81 -8.87
CA GLU A 115 -20.50 -10.35 -7.77
C GLU A 115 -19.14 -9.63 -7.66
N TRP A 116 -18.53 -9.34 -8.81
CA TRP A 116 -17.24 -8.68 -8.90
C TRP A 116 -17.29 -7.16 -8.61
N SER A 117 -18.46 -6.52 -8.63
CA SER A 117 -18.59 -5.14 -8.17
C SER A 117 -18.58 -5.06 -6.65
N GLN A 118 -18.75 -6.18 -5.95
CA GLN A 118 -18.73 -6.28 -4.48
C GLN A 118 -19.69 -5.27 -3.81
N GLY A 119 -20.83 -5.00 -4.43
CA GLY A 119 -21.81 -4.04 -3.93
C GLY A 119 -21.40 -2.57 -4.11
N ILE A 120 -20.28 -2.29 -4.80
CA ILE A 120 -19.83 -0.93 -5.09
C ILE A 120 -20.62 -0.37 -6.26
N THR A 121 -21.20 0.80 -6.03
CA THR A 121 -21.71 1.70 -7.08
C THR A 121 -20.96 3.01 -6.94
N GLU A 122 -20.30 3.45 -8.01
CA GLU A 122 -19.47 4.65 -7.98
C GLU A 122 -19.51 5.42 -9.31
N THR A 123 -18.99 6.65 -9.27
CA THR A 123 -18.82 7.50 -10.44
C THR A 123 -17.48 7.24 -11.10
N THR A 124 -17.28 7.80 -12.30
CA THR A 124 -15.98 7.75 -13.01
C THR A 124 -15.15 9.03 -12.82
N SER A 125 -15.65 10.01 -12.06
CA SER A 125 -15.09 11.37 -11.97
C SER A 125 -13.71 11.41 -11.32
N TRP A 126 -13.41 10.47 -10.40
CA TRP A 126 -12.12 10.37 -9.72
C TRP A 126 -11.00 9.78 -10.60
N GLU A 127 -11.35 9.02 -11.64
CA GLU A 127 -10.41 8.23 -12.44
C GLU A 127 -9.38 9.11 -13.17
N ALA A 128 -9.86 10.07 -13.98
CA ALA A 128 -8.97 10.92 -14.76
C ALA A 128 -8.08 11.83 -13.90
N PRO A 129 -8.58 12.47 -12.81
CA PRO A 129 -7.73 13.14 -11.83
C PRO A 129 -6.67 12.24 -11.19
N LEU A 130 -7.03 11.02 -10.77
CA LEU A 130 -6.09 10.08 -10.17
C LEU A 130 -4.98 9.67 -11.16
N PHE A 131 -5.34 9.42 -12.42
CA PHE A 131 -4.37 9.05 -13.45
C PHE A 131 -3.41 10.19 -13.76
N ARG A 132 -3.89 11.45 -13.77
CA ARG A 132 -2.99 12.61 -13.86
C ARG A 132 -2.04 12.70 -12.66
N LEU A 133 -2.52 12.39 -11.46
CA LEU A 133 -1.65 12.34 -10.28
C LEU A 133 -0.56 11.27 -10.45
N PHE A 134 -0.87 10.10 -11.02
CA PHE A 134 0.15 9.08 -11.32
C PHE A 134 1.17 9.57 -12.36
N ASP A 135 0.74 10.28 -13.41
CA ASP A 135 1.63 10.92 -14.37
C ASP A 135 2.58 11.92 -13.67
N ASP A 136 2.03 12.77 -12.79
CA ASP A 136 2.79 13.79 -12.08
C ASP A 136 3.80 13.17 -11.09
N ILE A 137 3.41 12.12 -10.36
CA ILE A 137 4.30 11.38 -9.46
C ILE A 137 5.41 10.68 -10.25
N LEU A 138 5.07 10.04 -11.37
CA LEU A 138 6.07 9.39 -12.22
C LEU A 138 7.04 10.44 -12.80
N GLY A 139 6.55 11.61 -13.18
CA GLY A 139 7.35 12.70 -13.74
C GLY A 139 8.24 13.44 -12.72
N TYR A 140 7.93 13.35 -11.42
CA TYR A 140 8.68 14.07 -10.38
C TYR A 140 9.61 13.14 -9.60
N GLU A 141 10.91 13.18 -9.90
CA GLU A 141 11.94 12.29 -9.34
C GLU A 141 12.03 12.28 -7.81
N ARG A 142 11.58 13.36 -7.16
CA ARG A 142 11.60 13.50 -5.70
C ARG A 142 10.34 12.96 -5.02
N ALA A 143 9.34 12.51 -5.77
CA ALA A 143 8.13 11.89 -5.25
C ALA A 143 8.17 10.36 -5.33
N ALA A 144 7.51 9.73 -4.37
CA ALA A 144 7.35 8.29 -4.28
C ALA A 144 5.88 7.89 -4.13
N LEU A 145 5.49 6.76 -4.73
CA LEU A 145 4.20 6.09 -4.59
C LEU A 145 4.41 4.60 -4.27
N PHE A 146 3.77 4.15 -3.19
CA PHE A 146 3.61 2.73 -2.84
C PHE A 146 2.15 2.34 -3.01
N ALA A 147 1.83 1.56 -4.03
CA ALA A 147 0.46 1.20 -4.39
C ALA A 147 0.16 -0.25 -4.00
N VAL A 148 -0.82 -0.47 -3.12
CA VAL A 148 -1.18 -1.80 -2.60
C VAL A 148 -2.51 -2.29 -3.17
N CYS A 149 -2.57 -3.56 -3.57
CA CYS A 149 -3.78 -4.30 -3.99
C CYS A 149 -4.60 -3.55 -5.05
N HIS A 150 -5.72 -2.92 -4.69
CA HIS A 150 -6.55 -2.15 -5.62
C HIS A 150 -5.80 -0.97 -6.24
N SER A 151 -5.00 -0.23 -5.46
CA SER A 151 -4.16 0.84 -5.99
C SER A 151 -3.11 0.30 -6.98
N PHE A 152 -2.55 -0.88 -6.73
CA PHE A 152 -1.67 -1.55 -7.70
C PHE A 152 -2.41 -1.88 -9.00
N GLY A 153 -3.63 -2.40 -8.90
CA GLY A 153 -4.47 -2.67 -10.07
C GLY A 153 -4.77 -1.40 -10.87
N LEU A 154 -5.04 -0.28 -10.21
CA LEU A 154 -5.25 1.01 -10.88
C LEU A 154 -3.97 1.52 -11.57
N VAL A 155 -2.80 1.37 -10.94
CA VAL A 155 -1.51 1.65 -11.58
C VAL A 155 -1.31 0.74 -12.79
N CYS A 156 -1.66 -0.54 -12.70
CA CYS A 156 -1.54 -1.47 -13.82
C CYS A 156 -2.40 -1.03 -15.01
N ARG A 157 -3.65 -0.66 -14.72
CA ARG A 157 -4.61 -0.19 -15.73
C ARG A 157 -4.19 1.15 -16.35
N TRP A 158 -3.76 2.10 -15.54
CA TRP A 158 -3.27 3.40 -16.03
C TRP A 158 -2.03 3.25 -16.92
N SER A 159 -1.06 2.42 -16.51
CA SER A 159 0.18 2.21 -17.26
C SER A 159 0.00 1.29 -18.49
N GLY A 160 -1.11 0.56 -18.57
CA GLY A 160 -1.37 -0.43 -19.62
C GLY A 160 -0.48 -1.69 -19.51
N VAL A 161 0.12 -1.95 -18.34
CA VAL A 161 1.02 -3.09 -18.15
C VAL A 161 0.27 -4.42 -18.05
N ALA A 162 -0.90 -4.40 -17.42
CA ALA A 162 -1.67 -5.60 -17.14
C ALA A 162 -3.18 -5.32 -17.08
N GLN A 163 -3.98 -6.33 -17.44
CA GLN A 163 -5.44 -6.26 -17.36
C GLN A 163 -5.99 -7.10 -16.22
N PRO A 164 -7.09 -6.66 -15.60
CA PRO A 164 -7.82 -7.51 -14.65
C PRO A 164 -8.45 -8.70 -15.37
N GLN A 165 -8.20 -9.89 -14.86
CA GLN A 165 -8.91 -11.11 -15.18
C GLN A 165 -9.57 -11.65 -13.92
N LEU A 166 -10.89 -11.83 -13.97
CA LEU A 166 -11.63 -12.42 -12.85
C LEU A 166 -11.19 -13.86 -12.62
N ARG A 167 -10.85 -14.20 -11.37
CA ARG A 167 -10.49 -15.56 -10.99
C ARG A 167 -11.74 -16.43 -10.86
N ALA A 168 -11.61 -17.70 -11.20
CA ALA A 168 -12.65 -18.70 -10.89
C ALA A 168 -12.83 -18.87 -9.37
N GLU A 169 -11.74 -18.75 -8.62
CA GLU A 169 -11.72 -18.80 -7.17
C GLU A 169 -10.94 -17.61 -6.62
N LYS A 170 -11.53 -16.93 -5.63
CA LYS A 170 -10.89 -15.81 -4.93
C LYS A 170 -9.55 -16.27 -4.33
N SER A 171 -8.48 -15.53 -4.61
CA SER A 171 -7.20 -15.77 -3.94
C SER A 171 -7.32 -15.33 -2.48
N SER A 172 -6.96 -16.21 -1.56
CA SER A 172 -7.00 -15.94 -0.12
C SER A 172 -5.88 -16.67 0.62
N GLY A 173 -5.43 -16.11 1.74
CA GLY A 173 -4.44 -16.74 2.61
C GLY A 173 -3.01 -16.36 2.22
N MET A 174 -2.12 -17.36 2.10
CA MET A 174 -0.68 -17.15 1.85
C MET A 174 -0.14 -17.85 0.59
N PRO A 175 -0.60 -17.48 -0.62
CA PRO A 175 -0.10 -18.06 -1.86
C PRO A 175 1.41 -17.79 -2.06
N VAL A 176 2.03 -18.67 -2.85
CA VAL A 176 3.45 -18.55 -3.21
C VAL A 176 3.58 -17.67 -4.45
N ASN A 177 4.51 -16.73 -4.38
CA ASN A 177 4.93 -15.85 -5.45
C ASN A 177 6.38 -16.15 -5.83
N ARG A 178 6.80 -15.64 -6.98
CA ARG A 178 8.13 -15.86 -7.54
C ARG A 178 8.70 -14.55 -8.08
N LEU A 179 9.93 -14.23 -7.68
CA LEU A 179 10.69 -13.13 -8.27
C LEU A 179 10.96 -13.36 -9.77
N SER A 180 10.82 -12.29 -10.55
CA SER A 180 11.20 -12.26 -11.97
C SER A 180 12.72 -12.37 -12.14
N ARG A 181 13.19 -12.60 -13.37
CA ARG A 181 14.65 -12.65 -13.64
C ARG A 181 15.29 -11.28 -13.45
N GLU A 182 14.51 -10.25 -13.73
CA GLU A 182 14.84 -8.84 -13.60
C GLU A 182 15.00 -8.47 -12.13
N ALA A 183 14.10 -8.93 -11.26
CA ALA A 183 14.19 -8.73 -9.82
C ALA A 183 15.46 -9.35 -9.21
N LEU A 184 15.91 -10.51 -9.72
CA LEU A 184 17.16 -11.14 -9.27
C LEU A 184 18.42 -10.32 -9.57
N ARG A 185 18.32 -9.33 -10.48
CA ARG A 185 19.42 -8.41 -10.85
C ARG A 185 19.15 -6.98 -10.36
N HIS A 186 18.05 -6.78 -9.66
CA HIS A 186 17.64 -5.47 -9.19
C HIS A 186 18.41 -5.11 -7.91
N PRO A 187 19.01 -3.92 -7.77
CA PRO A 187 19.86 -3.57 -6.62
C PRO A 187 19.20 -3.77 -5.23
N TRP A 188 17.90 -3.51 -5.15
CA TRP A 188 17.09 -3.79 -3.96
C TRP A 188 16.64 -5.26 -3.86
N PHE A 189 15.88 -5.76 -4.84
CA PHE A 189 15.30 -7.11 -4.78
C PHE A 189 16.30 -8.27 -4.91
N GLU A 190 17.55 -8.04 -5.33
CA GLU A 190 18.59 -9.06 -5.21
C GLU A 190 18.88 -9.41 -3.74
N GLN A 191 18.71 -8.45 -2.82
CA GLN A 191 18.87 -8.67 -1.39
C GLN A 191 17.70 -9.51 -0.86
N PHE A 192 16.49 -9.24 -1.36
CA PHE A 192 15.33 -10.06 -1.05
C PHE A 192 15.56 -11.50 -1.52
N ALA A 193 16.00 -11.68 -2.77
CA ALA A 193 16.35 -12.99 -3.31
C ALA A 193 17.36 -13.73 -2.41
N ARG A 194 18.45 -13.09 -1.99
CA ARG A 194 19.45 -13.70 -1.08
C ARG A 194 18.88 -14.09 0.28
N ALA A 195 17.84 -13.44 0.75
CA ALA A 195 17.18 -13.75 2.01
C ALA A 195 16.16 -14.90 1.89
N LEU A 196 15.78 -15.30 0.67
CA LEU A 196 14.84 -16.40 0.42
C LEU A 196 15.54 -17.77 0.43
N PRO A 197 14.89 -18.84 0.94
CA PRO A 197 15.51 -20.16 1.05
C PRO A 197 16.04 -20.74 -0.27
N ASP A 198 15.35 -20.46 -1.37
CA ASP A 198 15.71 -20.94 -2.71
C ASP A 198 16.11 -19.81 -3.67
N GLY A 199 16.27 -18.59 -3.15
CA GLY A 199 16.64 -17.43 -3.94
C GLY A 199 15.50 -16.78 -4.73
N GLN A 200 14.26 -17.29 -4.69
CA GLN A 200 13.25 -16.84 -5.66
C GLN A 200 11.80 -16.86 -5.17
N HIS A 201 11.40 -17.83 -4.38
CA HIS A 201 10.00 -18.01 -3.99
C HIS A 201 9.72 -17.47 -2.60
N PHE A 202 8.61 -16.77 -2.47
CA PHE A 202 8.19 -16.13 -1.23
C PHE A 202 6.68 -16.23 -1.06
N ARG A 203 6.19 -16.14 0.17
CA ARG A 203 4.74 -16.13 0.46
C ARG A 203 4.27 -14.71 0.71
N VAL A 204 3.04 -14.44 0.31
CA VAL A 204 2.40 -13.14 0.45
C VAL A 204 1.02 -13.29 1.08
N ILE A 205 0.57 -12.33 1.87
CA ILE A 205 -0.83 -12.28 2.32
C ILE A 205 -1.68 -11.77 1.16
N ASP A 206 -2.68 -12.55 0.76
CA ASP A 206 -3.51 -12.24 -0.41
C ASP A 206 -5.01 -12.35 -0.10
N ASN A 207 -5.81 -11.52 -0.76
CA ASN A 207 -7.26 -11.46 -0.62
C ASN A 207 -7.90 -10.73 -1.82
N ARG A 208 -7.86 -11.32 -3.01
CA ARG A 208 -8.24 -10.65 -4.27
C ARG A 208 -9.10 -11.50 -5.20
N LEU A 209 -9.98 -10.83 -5.95
CA LEU A 209 -10.84 -11.43 -6.96
C LEU A 209 -10.20 -11.45 -8.36
N PHE A 210 -9.24 -10.56 -8.62
CA PHE A 210 -8.67 -10.38 -9.95
C PHE A 210 -7.19 -10.74 -9.99
N ASP A 211 -6.82 -11.44 -11.05
CA ASP A 211 -5.45 -11.51 -11.54
C ASP A 211 -5.15 -10.30 -12.42
N LEU A 212 -3.93 -9.78 -12.32
CA LEU A 212 -3.44 -8.75 -13.23
C LEU A 212 -2.54 -9.47 -14.22
N VAL A 213 -3.07 -9.80 -15.40
CA VAL A 213 -2.31 -10.57 -16.39
C VAL A 213 -1.47 -9.61 -17.20
N LEU A 214 -0.15 -9.84 -17.21
CA LEU A 214 0.81 -9.03 -17.95
C LEU A 214 0.47 -9.01 -19.46
N GLU A 215 0.24 -7.84 -20.02
CA GLU A 215 0.02 -7.64 -21.46
C GLU A 215 1.27 -7.08 -22.16
N SER A 216 1.92 -6.12 -21.51
CA SER A 216 3.09 -5.43 -22.04
C SER A 216 3.91 -4.88 -20.88
N GLU A 217 5.23 -4.97 -20.92
CA GLU A 217 6.06 -4.39 -19.87
C GLU A 217 6.04 -2.86 -19.92
N GLY A 218 5.83 -2.26 -21.10
CA GLY A 218 5.79 -0.80 -21.27
C GLY A 218 7.04 -0.13 -20.68
N LYS A 219 6.83 0.80 -19.73
CA LYS A 219 7.89 1.44 -18.94
C LYS A 219 8.13 0.79 -17.57
N SER A 220 7.35 -0.24 -17.24
CA SER A 220 7.42 -0.91 -15.95
C SER A 220 8.45 -2.05 -15.98
N LEU A 221 8.96 -2.38 -14.80
CA LEU A 221 9.76 -3.56 -14.55
C LEU A 221 8.89 -4.56 -13.76
N PRO A 222 8.48 -5.68 -14.37
CA PRO A 222 7.82 -6.76 -13.63
C PRO A 222 8.77 -7.32 -12.56
N ILE A 223 8.39 -7.23 -11.29
CA ILE A 223 9.22 -7.68 -10.17
C ILE A 223 8.86 -9.10 -9.72
N ALA A 224 7.57 -9.43 -9.69
CA ALA A 224 7.12 -10.73 -9.23
C ALA A 224 5.81 -11.16 -9.89
N PHE A 225 5.61 -12.47 -9.90
CA PHE A 225 4.42 -13.13 -10.42
C PHE A 225 3.90 -14.13 -9.37
N GLU A 226 2.62 -14.50 -9.48
CA GLU A 226 2.11 -15.69 -8.80
C GLU A 226 2.91 -16.92 -9.29
N ALA A 227 3.18 -17.87 -8.40
CA ALA A 227 3.92 -19.07 -8.76
C ALA A 227 3.07 -20.02 -9.65
N ALA A 228 3.56 -21.24 -9.89
CA ALA A 228 2.89 -22.26 -10.72
C ALA A 228 2.78 -21.93 -12.23
N GLY A 229 3.68 -21.08 -12.76
CA GLY A 229 3.69 -20.73 -14.19
C GLY A 229 2.59 -19.74 -14.60
N SER A 230 1.95 -19.10 -13.62
CA SER A 230 0.95 -18.07 -13.84
C SER A 230 1.56 -16.80 -14.46
N PRO A 231 0.90 -16.17 -15.45
CA PRO A 231 1.26 -14.83 -15.93
C PRO A 231 0.71 -13.71 -15.03
N ALA A 232 0.06 -14.04 -13.91
CA ALA A 232 -0.49 -13.06 -12.97
C ALA A 232 0.65 -12.29 -12.31
N LEU A 233 0.74 -11.01 -12.66
CA LEU A 233 1.67 -10.04 -12.14
C LEU A 233 1.26 -9.65 -10.72
N THR A 234 2.22 -9.69 -9.80
CA THR A 234 1.96 -9.39 -8.38
C THR A 234 2.81 -8.24 -7.86
N MET A 235 3.86 -7.84 -8.58
CA MET A 235 4.65 -6.68 -8.24
C MET A 235 5.22 -6.00 -9.50
N ILE A 236 5.22 -4.66 -9.51
CA ILE A 236 5.85 -3.84 -10.56
C ILE A 236 6.61 -2.68 -9.95
N GLU A 237 7.70 -2.29 -10.60
CA GLU A 237 8.37 -1.02 -10.39
C GLU A 237 8.23 -0.15 -11.63
N LEU A 238 7.91 1.14 -11.48
CA LEU A 238 7.91 2.10 -12.60
C LEU A 238 9.05 3.10 -12.54
N ALA A 239 9.62 3.33 -11.35
CA ALA A 239 10.73 4.26 -11.17
C ALA A 239 11.52 3.98 -9.89
N ARG A 240 12.81 4.31 -9.94
CA ARG A 240 13.74 4.32 -8.81
C ARG A 240 14.09 5.73 -8.38
N ASP A 241 14.68 5.84 -7.20
CA ASP A 241 15.33 7.05 -6.74
C ASP A 241 16.53 7.45 -7.61
N ALA A 242 17.06 8.65 -7.38
CA ALA A 242 18.20 9.18 -8.14
C ALA A 242 19.47 8.33 -8.00
N GLY A 243 19.59 7.55 -6.92
CA GLY A 243 20.68 6.59 -6.72
C GLY A 243 20.54 5.32 -7.55
N GLY A 244 19.37 5.10 -8.18
CA GLY A 244 19.08 3.93 -8.99
C GLY A 244 18.99 2.63 -8.20
N ALA A 245 18.90 2.70 -6.87
CA ALA A 245 18.97 1.54 -5.98
C ALA A 245 17.59 1.20 -5.41
N MET A 246 16.89 2.19 -4.85
CA MET A 246 15.63 1.99 -4.16
C MET A 246 14.44 2.34 -5.05
N PRO A 247 13.37 1.53 -5.05
CA PRO A 247 12.14 1.92 -5.73
C PRO A 247 11.56 3.19 -5.11
N ARG A 248 11.03 4.06 -5.98
CA ARG A 248 10.18 5.19 -5.57
C ARG A 248 8.75 5.03 -6.07
N PHE A 249 8.54 4.31 -7.17
CA PHE A 249 7.21 3.98 -7.67
C PHE A 249 7.09 2.46 -7.73
N LEU A 250 6.48 1.89 -6.69
CA LEU A 250 6.34 0.44 -6.49
C LEU A 250 4.87 0.09 -6.30
N GLY A 251 4.40 -0.90 -7.05
CA GLY A 251 3.07 -1.46 -6.89
C GLY A 251 3.14 -2.93 -6.52
N VAL A 252 2.27 -3.37 -5.62
CA VAL A 252 2.16 -4.74 -5.13
C VAL A 252 0.70 -5.17 -5.04
N ASN A 253 0.36 -6.36 -5.52
CA ASN A 253 -1.01 -6.86 -5.53
C ASN A 253 -1.44 -7.47 -4.19
N HIS A 254 -0.46 -7.96 -3.43
CA HIS A 254 -0.65 -8.53 -2.10
C HIS A 254 -0.70 -7.46 -1.01
N HIS A 255 -0.83 -7.89 0.25
CA HIS A 255 -1.00 -7.03 1.42
C HIS A 255 0.22 -7.03 2.35
N PRO A 256 1.35 -6.39 1.98
CA PRO A 256 2.54 -6.34 2.83
C PRO A 256 2.39 -5.47 4.08
N GLU A 257 1.33 -4.68 4.20
CA GLU A 257 0.94 -3.97 5.42
C GLU A 257 0.48 -4.93 6.53
N ILE A 258 0.09 -6.16 6.18
CA ILE A 258 -0.31 -7.19 7.13
C ILE A 258 0.94 -8.00 7.51
N ILE A 259 1.78 -7.38 8.34
CA ILE A 259 3.15 -7.86 8.62
C ILE A 259 3.15 -9.21 9.36
N ASP A 260 2.48 -9.24 10.50
CA ASP A 260 2.47 -10.38 11.41
C ASP A 260 1.20 -10.40 12.26
N ARG A 261 1.07 -11.44 13.08
CA ARG A 261 -0.08 -11.64 13.97
C ARG A 261 -0.23 -10.52 15.00
N GLU A 262 0.85 -10.05 15.60
CA GLU A 262 0.78 -9.04 16.65
C GLU A 262 0.30 -7.70 16.10
N HIS A 263 0.87 -7.30 14.96
CA HIS A 263 0.51 -6.09 14.24
C HIS A 263 -0.96 -6.11 13.85
N ILE A 264 -1.44 -7.20 13.23
CA ILE A 264 -2.82 -7.26 12.77
C ILE A 264 -3.83 -7.32 13.93
N MET A 265 -3.50 -8.03 15.00
CA MET A 265 -4.37 -8.10 16.17
C MET A 265 -4.50 -6.73 16.85
N ARG A 266 -3.42 -5.93 16.90
CA ARG A 266 -3.47 -4.56 17.42
C ARG A 266 -4.43 -3.68 16.63
N VAL A 267 -4.36 -3.72 15.30
CA VAL A 267 -5.29 -2.96 14.44
C VAL A 267 -6.74 -3.43 14.65
N LEU A 268 -6.97 -4.74 14.77
CA LEU A 268 -8.31 -5.29 15.03
C LEU A 268 -8.86 -4.87 16.41
N ASP A 269 -8.01 -4.87 17.43
CA ASP A 269 -8.38 -4.44 18.79
C ASP A 269 -8.71 -2.94 18.81
N GLU A 270 -7.86 -2.08 18.23
CA GLU A 270 -8.13 -0.63 18.12
C GLU A 270 -9.47 -0.35 17.43
N LYS A 271 -9.77 -1.03 16.33
CA LYS A 271 -11.06 -0.88 15.62
C LYS A 271 -12.27 -1.30 16.44
N ARG A 272 -12.16 -2.40 17.19
CA ARG A 272 -13.22 -2.87 18.07
C ARG A 272 -13.44 -1.87 19.20
N ASP A 273 -12.36 -1.41 19.81
CA ASP A 273 -12.41 -0.51 20.97
C ASP A 273 -12.97 0.88 20.59
N HIS A 274 -12.79 1.31 19.33
CA HIS A 274 -13.45 2.50 18.76
C HIS A 274 -14.86 2.26 18.22
N GLY A 275 -15.39 1.04 18.27
CA GLY A 275 -16.74 0.71 17.81
C GLY A 275 -16.93 0.77 16.29
N GLU A 276 -15.84 0.69 15.52
CA GLU A 276 -15.88 0.75 14.06
C GLU A 276 -16.35 -0.56 13.41
N VAL A 277 -16.28 -1.67 14.15
CA VAL A 277 -16.61 -3.02 13.68
C VAL A 277 -17.45 -3.77 14.71
N SER A 278 -18.21 -4.77 14.26
CA SER A 278 -18.98 -5.63 15.15
C SER A 278 -18.11 -6.72 15.80
N ASP A 279 -18.53 -7.22 16.96
CA ASP A 279 -17.85 -8.35 17.63
C ASP A 279 -17.77 -9.61 16.77
N GLN A 280 -18.77 -9.84 15.92
CA GLN A 280 -18.77 -10.96 14.99
C GLN A 280 -17.67 -10.77 13.94
N TRP A 281 -17.62 -9.59 13.32
CA TRP A 281 -16.61 -9.24 12.32
C TRP A 281 -15.20 -9.35 12.90
N TYR A 282 -15.00 -8.86 14.13
CA TYR A 282 -13.73 -8.97 14.84
C TYR A 282 -13.31 -10.43 15.02
N ARG A 283 -14.22 -11.28 15.53
CA ARG A 283 -13.91 -12.70 15.80
C ARG A 283 -13.54 -13.46 14.53
N GLU A 284 -14.34 -13.32 13.47
CA GLU A 284 -14.08 -13.98 12.18
C GLU A 284 -12.70 -13.62 11.62
N ARG A 285 -12.30 -12.34 11.72
CA ARG A 285 -10.98 -11.87 11.26
C ARG A 285 -9.85 -12.32 12.19
N ALA A 286 -10.04 -12.22 13.50
CA ALA A 286 -9.03 -12.65 14.47
C ALA A 286 -8.73 -14.15 14.35
N ASP A 287 -9.74 -14.99 14.16
CA ASP A 287 -9.58 -16.43 13.93
C ASP A 287 -8.77 -16.70 12.66
N THR A 288 -9.17 -16.09 11.54
CA THR A 288 -8.47 -16.22 10.26
C THR A 288 -7.00 -15.82 10.36
N MET A 289 -6.70 -14.70 11.02
CA MET A 289 -5.32 -14.21 11.17
C MET A 289 -4.49 -15.09 12.07
N ARG A 290 -5.07 -15.64 13.15
CA ARG A 290 -4.38 -16.62 14.00
C ARG A 290 -3.93 -17.81 13.16
N ASP A 291 -4.84 -18.42 12.42
CA ASP A 291 -4.55 -19.62 11.63
C ASP A 291 -3.51 -19.39 10.54
N LEU A 292 -3.50 -18.21 9.91
CA LEU A 292 -2.54 -17.86 8.86
C LEU A 292 -1.12 -17.64 9.40
N PHE A 293 -0.98 -16.98 10.55
CA PHE A 293 0.31 -16.54 11.08
C PHE A 293 0.92 -17.52 12.08
N HIS A 294 1.48 -18.60 11.55
CA HIS A 294 2.19 -19.62 12.33
C HIS A 294 3.50 -20.07 11.68
N GLY A 295 4.56 -20.16 12.47
CA GLY A 295 5.86 -20.73 12.07
C GLY A 295 6.46 -20.06 10.83
N GLU A 296 6.64 -20.84 9.76
CA GLU A 296 7.23 -20.36 8.50
C GLU A 296 6.43 -19.21 7.86
N ASN A 297 5.10 -19.27 7.94
CA ASN A 297 4.23 -18.29 7.31
C ASN A 297 4.45 -16.89 7.90
N GLU A 298 4.54 -16.79 9.24
CA GLU A 298 4.80 -15.50 9.89
C GLU A 298 6.19 -14.96 9.53
N ARG A 299 7.21 -15.83 9.47
CA ARG A 299 8.55 -15.42 9.05
C ARG A 299 8.56 -14.90 7.61
N GLN A 300 7.93 -15.61 6.68
CA GLN A 300 7.83 -15.20 5.28
C GLN A 300 7.04 -13.90 5.13
N SER A 301 5.97 -13.70 5.89
CA SER A 301 5.20 -12.46 5.84
C SER A 301 6.04 -11.27 6.25
N ARG A 302 6.74 -11.34 7.40
CA ARG A 302 7.66 -10.28 7.85
C ARG A 302 8.72 -9.97 6.80
N LEU A 303 9.31 -11.01 6.21
CA LEU A 303 10.34 -10.86 5.19
C LEU A 303 9.81 -10.19 3.92
N THR A 304 8.67 -10.64 3.41
CA THR A 304 8.00 -10.03 2.25
C THR A 304 7.65 -8.57 2.55
N SER A 305 7.00 -8.29 3.68
CA SER A 305 6.66 -6.92 4.09
C SER A 305 7.87 -5.99 4.11
N HIS A 306 8.98 -6.45 4.68
CA HIS A 306 10.24 -5.70 4.74
C HIS A 306 10.70 -5.23 3.35
N TYR A 307 10.79 -6.14 2.38
CA TYR A 307 11.31 -5.83 1.06
C TYR A 307 10.31 -5.16 0.12
N THR A 308 9.01 -5.39 0.30
CA THR A 308 7.99 -4.94 -0.66
C THR A 308 7.19 -3.72 -0.18
N LEU A 309 7.43 -3.23 1.04
CA LEU A 309 6.79 -2.01 1.55
C LEU A 309 7.63 -1.27 2.60
N LEU A 310 8.02 -1.95 3.69
CA LEU A 310 8.49 -1.28 4.91
C LEU A 310 9.80 -0.51 4.69
N GLU A 311 10.86 -1.16 4.18
CA GLU A 311 12.13 -0.46 3.95
C GLU A 311 12.07 0.53 2.79
N PRO A 312 11.43 0.22 1.64
CA PRO A 312 11.21 1.24 0.62
C PRO A 312 10.55 2.50 1.16
N LEU A 313 9.49 2.35 1.96
CA LEU A 313 8.78 3.48 2.56
C LEU A 313 9.66 4.23 3.56
N ARG A 314 10.35 3.51 4.47
CA ARG A 314 11.26 4.12 5.44
C ARG A 314 12.38 4.89 4.75
N HIS A 315 12.97 4.34 3.69
CA HIS A 315 14.00 5.02 2.90
C HIS A 315 13.50 6.33 2.30
N GLN A 316 12.32 6.32 1.68
CA GLN A 316 11.76 7.55 1.09
C GLN A 316 11.41 8.60 2.14
N LEU A 317 10.90 8.17 3.30
CA LEU A 317 10.62 9.07 4.41
C LEU A 317 11.91 9.66 5.02
N ALA A 318 12.91 8.82 5.28
CA ALA A 318 14.21 9.24 5.80
C ALA A 318 14.89 10.26 4.88
N ARG A 319 14.82 10.05 3.57
CA ARG A 319 15.31 11.02 2.58
C ARG A 319 14.60 12.37 2.67
N ILE A 320 13.29 12.39 2.86
CA ILE A 320 12.53 13.66 3.03
C ILE A 320 12.93 14.36 4.34
N VAL A 321 13.14 13.61 5.42
CA VAL A 321 13.62 14.15 6.70
C VAL A 321 15.03 14.74 6.56
N GLU A 322 15.95 14.02 5.91
CA GLU A 322 17.33 14.46 5.68
C GLU A 322 17.38 15.76 4.88
N GLU A 323 16.57 15.89 3.83
CA GLU A 323 16.49 17.11 3.02
C GLU A 323 15.95 18.34 3.77
N ARG A 324 15.38 18.16 4.97
CA ARG A 324 14.90 19.24 5.85
C ARG A 324 15.87 19.64 6.95
N ARG A 325 16.95 18.88 7.15
CA ARG A 325 18.04 19.25 8.07
C ARG A 325 18.82 20.45 7.54
#